data_AF-A0A7S2PQM6-F1
#
_entry.id   AF-A0A7S2PQM6-F1
#
_cell.length_a   1.000
_cell.length_b   1.000
_cell.length_c   1.000
_cell.angle_alpha   90.00
_cell.angle_beta   90.00
_cell.angle_gamma   90.00
#
_symmetry.space_group_name_H-M   'P 1'
#
loop_
_entity.id
_entity.type
_entity.pdbx_description
1 polymer ?
#
loop_
_entity_poly.entity_id
_entity_poly.type
_entity_poly.pdbx_seq_one_letter_code
_entity_poly.pdbx_strand_id
1 'polypeptide(L)'
;WATSPRSPADTSTDGTGFDSVTACQCNVGSFRTASGACVACGLGSACAGFGRAPEAAPGFQLVAIGDQGLSILSCLGDVRRCPGGGLRACGASRDSTSPACGGCSEGFYEDTNGICSPCTVVGSIVFTILVIGGGAGILVGLVVLVNRKLVQHHAILSCTILAGLTVTTVQALGVFNQISIEWP
;
A
#
# COMPACT_ATOMS: atom_id res chain seq x y z
N TRP A 1 29.02 -43.08 -29.58
CA TRP A 1 27.79 -42.49 -30.13
C TRP A 1 26.87 -42.21 -28.95
N ALA A 2 27.15 -41.14 -28.21
CA ALA A 2 26.38 -40.75 -27.04
C ALA A 2 25.05 -40.18 -27.52
N THR A 3 23.96 -40.78 -27.08
CA THR A 3 22.60 -40.30 -27.32
C THR A 3 22.42 -38.96 -26.62
N SER A 4 22.36 -37.88 -27.41
CA SER A 4 21.95 -36.55 -26.94
C SER A 4 20.60 -36.67 -26.24
N PRO A 5 20.46 -36.19 -24.99
CA PRO A 5 19.16 -36.17 -24.32
C PRO A 5 18.22 -35.27 -25.12
N ARG A 6 17.13 -35.85 -25.66
CA ARG A 6 16.05 -35.06 -26.27
C ARG A 6 15.31 -34.35 -25.15
N SER A 7 15.19 -33.03 -25.26
CA SER A 7 14.25 -32.24 -24.48
C SER A 7 12.82 -32.73 -24.71
N PRO A 8 11.96 -32.72 -23.68
CA PRO A 8 10.53 -32.99 -23.84
C PRO A 8 9.88 -31.96 -24.79
N ALA A 9 8.72 -32.32 -25.37
CA ALA A 9 8.08 -31.60 -26.48
C ALA A 9 7.81 -30.10 -26.25
N ASP A 10 7.80 -29.64 -24.99
CA ASP A 10 7.48 -28.27 -24.60
C ASP A 10 8.72 -27.41 -24.27
N THR A 11 9.93 -27.88 -24.60
CA THR A 11 11.19 -27.24 -24.21
C THR A 11 12.11 -27.01 -25.41
N SER A 12 12.53 -25.77 -25.62
CA SER A 12 13.47 -25.37 -26.68
C SER A 12 14.83 -25.06 -26.07
N THR A 13 15.87 -25.62 -26.69
CA THR A 13 17.27 -25.24 -26.44
C THR A 13 17.63 -24.15 -27.44
N ASP A 14 17.77 -22.90 -26.99
CA ASP A 14 18.17 -21.78 -27.86
C ASP A 14 19.69 -21.74 -28.11
N GLY A 15 20.31 -22.91 -28.29
CA GLY A 15 21.74 -23.05 -28.51
C GLY A 15 22.11 -24.51 -28.77
N THR A 16 22.73 -24.78 -29.91
CA THR A 16 23.37 -26.07 -30.19
C THR A 16 24.59 -26.22 -29.28
N GLY A 17 24.55 -27.11 -28.28
CA GLY A 17 25.70 -27.41 -27.42
C GLY A 17 25.44 -27.54 -25.91
N PHE A 18 24.17 -27.62 -25.47
CA PHE A 18 23.88 -27.83 -24.05
C PHE A 18 23.94 -29.31 -23.67
N ASP A 19 25.01 -29.70 -22.99
CA ASP A 19 25.22 -31.06 -22.48
C ASP A 19 24.52 -31.31 -21.12
N SER A 20 23.73 -30.36 -20.62
CA SER A 20 23.05 -30.46 -19.33
C SER A 20 21.54 -30.28 -19.44
N VAL A 21 20.79 -31.18 -18.79
CA VAL A 21 19.31 -31.14 -18.68
C VAL A 21 18.81 -29.86 -17.98
N THR A 22 19.69 -29.18 -17.25
CA THR A 22 19.41 -27.90 -16.57
C THR A 22 19.30 -26.71 -17.51
N ALA A 23 19.86 -26.80 -18.72
CA ALA A 23 19.79 -25.76 -19.74
C ALA A 23 18.50 -25.76 -20.57
N CYS A 24 17.63 -26.74 -20.35
CA CYS A 24 16.32 -26.79 -20.99
C CYS A 24 15.44 -25.61 -20.51
N GLN A 25 15.04 -24.74 -21.44
CA GLN A 25 14.19 -23.58 -21.18
C GLN A 25 12.82 -23.74 -21.81
N CYS A 26 11.79 -23.28 -21.11
CA CYS A 26 10.42 -23.37 -21.58
C CYS A 26 10.19 -22.54 -22.84
N ASN A 27 9.37 -23.05 -23.77
CA ASN A 27 9.01 -22.37 -25.01
C ASN A 27 8.24 -21.06 -24.76
N VAL A 28 8.16 -20.22 -25.79
CA VAL A 28 7.29 -19.04 -25.80
C VAL A 28 5.87 -19.43 -25.38
N GLY A 29 5.25 -18.63 -24.50
CA GLY A 29 3.92 -18.94 -23.94
C GLY A 29 3.94 -19.86 -22.71
N SER A 30 5.12 -20.27 -22.24
CA SER A 30 5.28 -21.04 -21.01
C SER A 30 6.42 -20.51 -20.14
N PHE A 31 6.32 -20.73 -18.84
CA PHE A 31 7.34 -20.35 -17.86
C PHE A 31 7.72 -21.55 -16.99
N ARG A 32 8.92 -21.49 -16.39
CA ARG A 32 9.44 -22.56 -15.54
C ARG A 32 9.01 -22.35 -14.09
N THR A 33 8.35 -23.32 -13.49
CA THR A 33 8.01 -23.32 -12.07
C THR A 33 9.23 -23.68 -11.20
N ALA A 34 9.13 -23.45 -9.89
CA ALA A 34 10.17 -23.87 -8.93
C ALA A 34 10.43 -25.39 -8.96
N SER A 35 9.41 -26.19 -9.30
CA SER A 35 9.52 -27.64 -9.52
C SER A 35 10.22 -28.04 -10.82
N GLY A 36 10.59 -27.07 -11.66
CA GLY A 36 11.24 -27.29 -12.94
C GLY A 36 10.30 -27.68 -14.09
N ALA A 37 8.98 -27.70 -13.86
CA ALA A 37 7.99 -27.95 -14.90
C ALA A 37 7.75 -26.69 -15.74
N CYS A 38 7.49 -26.86 -17.03
CA CYS A 38 7.01 -25.78 -17.90
C CYS A 38 5.49 -25.73 -17.82
N VAL A 39 4.97 -24.59 -17.36
CA VAL A 39 3.53 -24.36 -17.25
C VAL A 39 3.14 -23.26 -18.23
N ALA A 40 2.04 -23.46 -18.95
CA ALA A 40 1.50 -22.46 -19.86
C ALA A 40 1.07 -21.20 -19.10
N CYS A 41 1.22 -20.06 -19.75
CA CYS A 41 0.90 -18.78 -19.14
C CYS A 41 -0.62 -18.56 -19.12
N GLY A 42 -1.12 -18.16 -17.95
CA GLY A 42 -2.55 -17.93 -17.74
C GLY A 42 -3.05 -16.70 -18.48
N LEU A 43 -4.37 -16.58 -18.59
CA LEU A 43 -5.04 -15.38 -19.07
C LEU A 43 -4.55 -14.15 -18.28
N GLY A 44 -4.17 -13.09 -19.00
CA GLY A 44 -3.64 -11.87 -18.39
C GLY A 44 -2.13 -11.89 -18.09
N SER A 45 -1.41 -12.92 -18.52
CA SER A 45 0.07 -12.95 -18.48
C SER A 45 0.67 -13.21 -19.86
N ALA A 46 1.79 -12.56 -20.14
CA ALA A 46 2.60 -12.71 -21.34
C ALA A 46 3.94 -13.34 -20.95
N CYS A 47 4.29 -14.41 -21.64
CA CYS A 47 5.55 -15.12 -21.41
C CYS A 47 6.37 -15.11 -22.68
N ALA A 48 7.48 -14.39 -22.62
CA ALA A 48 8.48 -14.41 -23.68
C ALA A 48 9.10 -15.82 -23.86
N GLY A 49 8.97 -16.70 -22.85
CA GLY A 49 9.65 -18.00 -22.83
C GLY A 49 11.12 -17.85 -22.47
N PHE A 50 11.91 -18.89 -22.74
CA PHE A 50 13.37 -18.86 -22.63
C PHE A 50 13.86 -18.43 -21.24
N GLY A 51 13.24 -19.00 -20.19
CA GLY A 51 13.63 -18.76 -18.80
C GLY A 51 13.33 -17.35 -18.27
N ARG A 52 12.67 -16.49 -19.06
CA ARG A 52 12.23 -15.17 -18.59
C ARG A 52 11.01 -15.32 -17.68
N ALA A 53 10.94 -14.45 -16.67
CA ALA A 53 9.77 -14.36 -15.81
C ALA A 53 8.54 -13.91 -16.62
N PRO A 54 7.33 -14.40 -16.28
CA PRO A 54 6.11 -13.92 -16.89
C PRO A 54 5.88 -12.45 -16.54
N GLU A 55 5.30 -11.71 -17.48
CA GLU A 55 4.86 -10.32 -17.30
C GLU A 55 3.34 -10.25 -17.37
N ALA A 56 2.72 -9.36 -16.59
CA ALA A 56 1.30 -9.14 -16.59
C ALA A 56 0.93 -8.31 -17.81
N ALA A 57 -0.16 -8.69 -18.48
CA ALA A 57 -0.77 -7.84 -19.49
C ALA A 57 -1.44 -6.61 -18.83
N PRO A 58 -1.64 -5.51 -19.58
CA PRO A 58 -2.42 -4.37 -19.08
C PRO A 58 -3.79 -4.81 -18.56
N GLY A 59 -4.19 -4.27 -17.40
CA GLY A 59 -5.40 -4.67 -16.67
C GLY A 59 -5.22 -5.80 -15.67
N PHE A 60 -4.02 -6.37 -15.55
CA PHE A 60 -3.70 -7.44 -14.60
C PHE A 60 -2.48 -7.11 -13.74
N GLN A 61 -2.44 -7.71 -12.55
CA GLN A 61 -1.31 -7.65 -11.62
C GLN A 61 -0.81 -9.07 -11.35
N LEU A 62 0.50 -9.27 -11.42
CA LEU A 62 1.17 -10.50 -11.00
C LEU A 62 1.58 -10.40 -9.53
N VAL A 63 1.13 -11.35 -8.71
CA VAL A 63 1.45 -11.46 -7.29
C VAL A 63 2.01 -12.85 -7.00
N ALA A 64 3.11 -12.92 -6.25
CA ALA A 64 3.64 -14.19 -5.78
C ALA A 64 2.82 -14.69 -4.57
N ILE A 65 2.31 -15.92 -4.65
CA ILE A 65 1.63 -16.60 -3.53
C ILE A 65 2.60 -17.62 -2.93
N GLY A 66 3.51 -17.15 -2.07
CA GLY A 66 4.49 -17.99 -1.38
C GLY A 66 5.21 -18.96 -2.31
N ASP A 67 5.34 -20.21 -1.88
CA ASP A 67 5.95 -21.29 -2.68
C ASP A 67 5.02 -21.87 -3.75
N GLN A 68 3.74 -21.49 -3.75
CA GLN A 68 2.72 -22.02 -4.65
C GLN A 68 2.76 -21.37 -6.04
N GLY A 69 3.59 -20.34 -6.22
CA GLY A 69 3.89 -19.75 -7.51
C GLY A 69 3.28 -18.36 -7.70
N LEU A 70 2.83 -18.10 -8.92
CA LEU A 70 2.36 -16.79 -9.36
C LEU A 70 0.84 -16.82 -9.52
N SER A 71 0.19 -15.76 -9.03
CA SER A 71 -1.22 -15.51 -9.21
C SER A 71 -1.41 -14.23 -10.01
N ILE A 72 -2.44 -14.25 -10.86
CA ILE A 72 -2.80 -13.14 -11.73
C ILE A 72 -4.13 -12.61 -11.19
N LEU A 73 -4.12 -11.36 -10.74
CA LEU A 73 -5.33 -10.66 -10.32
C LEU A 73 -5.77 -9.69 -11.41
N SER A 74 -7.05 -9.71 -11.76
CA SER A 74 -7.63 -8.68 -12.62
C SER A 74 -7.89 -7.42 -11.83
N CYS A 75 -7.54 -6.29 -12.41
CA CYS A 75 -7.75 -4.99 -11.79
C CYS A 75 -9.15 -4.48 -12.16
N LEU A 76 -9.96 -4.20 -11.13
CA LEU A 76 -11.31 -3.67 -11.34
C LEU A 76 -11.25 -2.17 -11.68
N GLY A 77 -12.02 -1.79 -12.70
CA GLY A 77 -12.22 -0.39 -13.08
C GLY A 77 -11.27 0.08 -14.19
N ASP A 78 -10.44 1.08 -13.88
CA ASP A 78 -9.55 1.71 -14.86
C ASP A 78 -8.31 0.85 -15.15
N VAL A 79 -8.03 0.60 -16.44
CA VAL A 79 -6.83 -0.10 -16.91
C VAL A 79 -5.54 0.58 -16.45
N ARG A 80 -5.55 1.90 -16.20
CA ARG A 80 -4.39 2.65 -15.69
C ARG A 80 -3.98 2.24 -14.27
N ARG A 81 -4.87 1.59 -13.51
CA ARG A 81 -4.56 1.01 -12.20
C ARG A 81 -3.47 -0.06 -12.32
N CYS A 82 -3.48 -0.80 -13.42
CA CYS A 82 -2.54 -1.90 -13.71
C CYS A 82 -2.03 -1.79 -15.15
N PRO A 83 -0.93 -1.05 -15.38
CA PRO A 83 -0.36 -0.92 -16.72
C PRO A 83 0.24 -2.23 -17.26
N GLY A 84 0.31 -3.28 -16.43
CA GLY A 84 1.02 -4.52 -16.72
C GLY A 84 2.48 -4.46 -16.30
N GLY A 85 3.26 -5.45 -16.72
CA GLY A 85 4.70 -5.56 -16.45
C GLY A 85 5.06 -6.64 -15.42
N GLY A 86 6.19 -6.47 -14.74
CA GLY A 86 6.73 -7.50 -13.84
C GLY A 86 5.92 -7.75 -12.56
N LEU A 87 6.52 -8.52 -11.66
CA LEU A 87 5.93 -8.84 -10.36
C LEU A 87 5.59 -7.56 -9.58
N ARG A 88 4.35 -7.47 -9.06
CA ARG A 88 3.84 -6.32 -8.29
C ARG A 88 3.92 -4.97 -9.02
N ALA A 89 3.92 -4.97 -10.35
CA ALA A 89 3.82 -3.74 -11.12
C ALA A 89 2.42 -3.12 -10.98
N CYS A 90 2.35 -1.89 -10.46
CA CYS A 90 1.13 -1.11 -10.33
C CYS A 90 1.29 0.26 -10.98
N GLY A 91 0.16 0.93 -11.26
CA GLY A 91 0.15 2.32 -11.74
C GLY A 91 0.83 3.29 -10.77
N ALA A 92 1.12 4.51 -11.25
CA ALA A 92 1.78 5.53 -10.44
C ALA A 92 1.03 5.81 -9.12
N SER A 93 1.79 5.97 -8.03
CA SER A 93 1.26 6.26 -6.68
C SER A 93 0.27 5.22 -6.12
N ARG A 94 0.30 4.00 -6.66
CA ARG A 94 -0.44 2.85 -6.11
C ARG A 94 0.47 1.96 -5.29
N ASP A 95 -0.12 1.35 -4.28
CA ASP A 95 0.56 0.40 -3.43
C ASP A 95 0.73 -0.94 -4.16
N SER A 96 1.97 -1.31 -4.43
CA SER A 96 2.37 -2.55 -5.09
C SER A 96 2.13 -3.80 -4.25
N THR A 97 1.92 -3.63 -2.94
CA THR A 97 1.60 -4.72 -2.02
C THR A 97 0.10 -4.99 -1.96
N SER A 98 -0.72 -3.99 -2.31
CA SER A 98 -2.17 -4.13 -2.33
C SER A 98 -2.64 -5.10 -3.44
N PRO A 99 -3.60 -6.00 -3.14
CA PRO A 99 -4.20 -6.86 -4.15
C PRO A 99 -4.89 -6.05 -5.24
N ALA A 100 -4.68 -6.44 -6.50
CA ALA A 100 -5.20 -5.79 -7.69
C ALA A 100 -4.88 -4.28 -7.80
N CYS A 101 -3.76 -3.84 -7.19
CA CYS A 101 -3.36 -2.43 -7.07
C CYS A 101 -4.50 -1.53 -6.53
N GLY A 102 -5.35 -2.08 -5.66
CA GLY A 102 -6.54 -1.40 -5.15
C GLY A 102 -6.22 -0.22 -4.23
N GLY A 103 -5.06 -0.25 -3.55
CA GLY A 103 -4.63 0.80 -2.63
C GLY A 103 -3.79 1.90 -3.29
N CYS A 104 -3.92 3.12 -2.77
CA CYS A 104 -2.93 4.17 -3.00
C CYS A 104 -1.76 4.02 -2.02
N SER A 105 -0.57 4.44 -2.42
CA SER A 105 0.59 4.49 -1.53
C SER A 105 0.37 5.49 -0.38
N GLU A 106 1.12 5.35 0.71
CA GLU A 106 1.02 6.28 1.85
C GLU A 106 1.14 7.74 1.42
N GLY A 107 0.28 8.60 2.00
CA GLY A 107 0.21 10.02 1.64
C GLY A 107 -0.55 10.32 0.35
N PHE A 108 -1.20 9.33 -0.26
CA PHE A 108 -2.10 9.51 -1.40
C PHE A 108 -3.51 8.99 -1.08
N TYR A 109 -4.51 9.57 -1.73
CA TYR A 109 -5.90 9.12 -1.66
C TYR A 109 -6.46 8.89 -3.06
N GLU A 110 -7.46 8.04 -3.18
CA GLU A 110 -8.15 7.79 -4.46
C GLU A 110 -9.17 8.90 -4.72
N ASP A 111 -8.99 9.65 -5.80
CA ASP A 111 -9.96 10.62 -6.28
C ASP A 111 -11.14 9.92 -7.00
N THR A 112 -12.22 10.67 -7.24
CA THR A 112 -13.40 10.28 -8.02
C THR A 112 -13.10 9.66 -9.38
N ASN A 113 -11.94 9.99 -9.97
CA ASN A 113 -11.46 9.43 -11.23
C ASN A 113 -10.67 8.11 -11.09
N GLY A 114 -10.55 7.56 -9.88
CA GLY A 114 -9.73 6.36 -9.62
C GLY A 114 -8.22 6.62 -9.73
N ILE A 115 -7.79 7.88 -9.57
CA ILE A 115 -6.39 8.28 -9.62
C ILE A 115 -5.92 8.58 -8.20
N CYS A 116 -4.75 8.06 -7.83
CA CYS A 116 -4.13 8.34 -6.55
C CYS A 116 -3.51 9.74 -6.56
N SER A 117 -4.14 10.66 -5.82
CA SER A 117 -3.73 12.06 -5.70
C SER A 117 -3.06 12.29 -4.34
N PRO A 118 -2.06 13.19 -4.24
CA PRO A 118 -1.36 13.44 -2.98
C PRO A 118 -2.30 14.10 -1.96
N CYS A 119 -2.20 13.66 -0.71
CA CYS A 119 -2.88 14.29 0.41
C CYS A 119 -2.32 15.70 0.63
N THR A 120 -3.08 16.74 0.26
CA THR A 120 -2.67 18.13 0.53
C THR A 120 -2.87 18.47 2.00
N VAL A 121 -1.77 18.63 2.72
CA VAL A 121 -1.75 18.97 4.17
C VAL A 121 -2.36 20.35 4.47
N VAL A 122 -2.42 21.22 3.46
CA VAL A 122 -2.87 22.61 3.60
C VAL A 122 -4.33 22.70 4.07
N GLY A 123 -5.21 21.83 3.57
CA GLY A 123 -6.61 21.81 4.01
C GLY A 123 -6.79 21.38 5.46
N SER A 124 -5.96 20.43 5.91
CA SER A 124 -5.98 19.93 7.29
C SER A 124 -5.54 21.01 8.28
N ILE A 125 -4.42 21.71 8.00
CA ILE A 125 -3.89 22.74 8.90
C ILE A 125 -4.87 23.91 9.06
N VAL A 126 -5.45 24.39 7.97
CA VAL A 126 -6.43 25.49 8.02
C VAL A 126 -7.66 25.07 8.83
N PHE A 127 -8.17 23.86 8.61
CA PHE A 127 -9.29 23.32 9.39
C PHE A 127 -8.95 23.16 10.87
N THR A 128 -7.78 22.62 11.20
CA THR A 128 -7.33 22.47 12.59
C THR A 128 -7.20 23.82 13.30
N ILE A 129 -6.62 24.83 12.64
CA ILE A 129 -6.51 26.19 13.20
C ILE A 129 -7.91 26.79 13.42
N LEU A 130 -8.84 26.60 12.48
CA LEU A 130 -10.19 27.14 12.57
C LEU A 130 -10.99 26.48 13.70
N VAL A 131 -10.88 25.16 13.86
CA VAL A 131 -11.55 24.41 14.93
C VAL A 131 -10.99 24.76 16.30
N ILE A 132 -9.66 24.75 16.46
CA ILE A 132 -9.01 25.04 17.75
C ILE A 132 -9.17 26.53 18.09
N GLY A 133 -8.88 27.42 17.14
CA GLY A 133 -9.00 28.86 17.32
C GLY A 133 -10.44 29.32 17.53
N GLY A 134 -11.38 28.79 16.73
CA GLY A 134 -12.81 29.06 16.89
C GLY A 134 -13.36 28.51 18.21
N GLY A 135 -13.00 27.27 18.56
CA GLY A 135 -13.38 26.66 19.83
C GLY A 135 -12.86 27.46 21.03
N ALA A 136 -11.58 27.81 21.05
CA ALA A 136 -10.98 28.65 22.09
C ALA A 136 -11.63 30.03 22.16
N GLY A 137 -11.92 30.65 21.01
CA GLY A 137 -12.61 31.94 20.94
C GLY A 137 -14.02 31.90 21.54
N ILE A 138 -14.80 30.86 21.23
CA ILE A 138 -16.14 30.66 21.79
C ILE A 138 -16.05 30.42 23.30
N LEU A 139 -15.08 29.63 23.75
CA LEU A 139 -14.90 29.30 25.17
C LEU A 139 -14.50 30.54 25.98
N VAL A 140 -13.55 31.33 25.48
CA VAL A 140 -13.18 32.63 26.06
C VAL A 140 -14.37 33.59 26.06
N GLY A 141 -15.10 33.67 24.94
CA GLY A 141 -16.31 34.48 24.82
C GLY A 141 -17.35 34.13 25.89
N LEU A 142 -17.68 32.85 26.03
CA LEU A 142 -18.62 32.36 27.04
C LEU A 142 -18.14 32.64 28.46
N VAL A 143 -16.85 32.44 28.76
CA VAL A 143 -16.27 32.74 30.08
C VAL A 143 -16.40 34.23 30.40
N VAL A 144 -16.12 35.13 29.47
CA VAL A 144 -16.25 36.58 29.65
C VAL A 144 -17.72 37.00 29.79
N LEU A 145 -18.62 36.39 29.02
CA LEU A 145 -20.05 36.73 29.02
C LEU A 145 -20.75 36.27 30.30
N VAL A 146 -20.47 35.03 30.73
CA VAL A 146 -21.08 34.41 31.94
C VAL A 146 -20.45 34.99 33.20
N ASN A 147 -19.13 35.16 33.23
CA ASN A 147 -18.43 35.65 34.42
C ASN A 147 -18.25 37.17 34.43
N ARG A 148 -18.93 37.93 33.57
CA ARG A 148 -18.82 39.40 33.55
C ARG A 148 -19.12 40.06 34.90
N LYS A 149 -19.94 39.42 35.74
CA LYS A 149 -20.20 39.82 37.14
C LYS A 149 -19.35 39.10 38.19
N LEU A 150 -18.75 37.94 37.88
CA LEU A 150 -18.00 37.09 38.82
C LEU A 150 -16.47 37.32 38.76
N VAL A 151 -15.97 37.79 37.60
CA VAL A 151 -14.55 38.08 37.33
C VAL A 151 -13.98 39.15 38.27
N GLN A 152 -14.82 40.01 38.84
CA GLN A 152 -14.36 41.00 39.81
C GLN A 152 -13.95 40.42 41.18
N HIS A 153 -14.37 39.20 41.56
CA HIS A 153 -14.12 38.69 42.93
C HIS A 153 -13.54 37.27 43.06
N HIS A 154 -13.53 36.42 42.03
CA HIS A 154 -13.09 35.01 42.17
C HIS A 154 -12.10 34.50 41.10
N ALA A 155 -11.29 35.38 40.52
CA ALA A 155 -10.29 35.00 39.51
C ALA A 155 -9.27 33.93 40.00
N ILE A 156 -8.91 33.96 41.30
CA ILE A 156 -7.95 33.02 41.89
C ILE A 156 -8.49 31.59 41.87
N LEU A 157 -9.75 31.38 42.27
CA LEU A 157 -10.38 30.06 42.34
C LEU A 157 -10.48 29.39 40.96
N SER A 158 -10.83 30.17 39.94
CA SER A 158 -10.88 29.70 38.55
C SER A 158 -9.50 29.30 38.03
N CYS A 159 -8.46 30.08 38.37
CA CYS A 159 -7.08 29.76 38.01
C CYS A 159 -6.60 28.44 38.64
N THR A 160 -6.93 28.19 39.90
CA THR A 160 -6.53 26.95 40.60
C THR A 160 -7.19 25.71 39.99
N ILE A 161 -8.47 25.82 39.60
CA ILE A 161 -9.20 24.71 38.96
C ILE A 161 -8.61 24.40 37.58
N LEU A 162 -8.31 25.43 36.78
CA LEU A 162 -7.67 25.28 35.47
C LEU A 162 -6.28 24.65 35.59
N ALA A 163 -5.45 25.11 36.53
CA ALA A 163 -4.14 24.53 36.79
C ALA A 163 -4.26 23.04 37.18
N GLY A 164 -5.21 22.70 38.06
CA GLY A 164 -5.48 21.31 38.45
C GLY A 164 -5.83 20.42 37.24
N LEU A 165 -6.76 20.87 36.41
CA LEU A 165 -7.18 20.15 35.20
C LEU A 165 -6.03 19.93 34.20
N THR A 166 -5.15 20.93 34.03
CA THR A 166 -3.97 20.77 33.15
C THR A 166 -2.97 19.75 33.68
N VAL A 167 -2.78 19.68 34.99
CA VAL A 167 -1.90 18.67 35.59
C VAL A 167 -2.48 17.27 35.43
N THR A 168 -3.78 17.09 35.67
CA THR A 168 -4.44 15.77 35.53
C THR A 168 -4.42 15.26 34.09
N THR A 169 -4.56 16.14 33.09
CA THR A 169 -4.50 15.76 31.68
C THR A 169 -3.10 15.34 31.24
N VAL A 170 -2.04 16.03 31.71
CA VAL A 170 -0.65 15.60 31.47
C VAL A 170 -0.38 14.23 32.11
N GLN A 171 -0.88 14.00 33.32
CA GLN A 171 -0.76 12.70 33.99
C GLN A 171 -1.45 11.58 33.21
N ALA A 172 -2.66 11.83 32.69
CA ALA A 172 -3.40 10.85 31.89
C ALA A 172 -2.65 10.49 30.59
N LEU A 173 -2.09 11.48 29.89
CA LEU A 173 -1.29 11.26 28.68
C LEU A 173 -0.01 10.45 28.96
N GLY A 174 0.61 10.65 30.12
CA GLY A 174 1.78 9.86 30.54
C GLY A 174 1.47 8.37 30.68
N VAL A 175 0.29 8.03 31.21
CA VAL A 175 -0.17 6.63 31.33
C VAL A 175 -0.40 6.00 29.95
N PHE A 176 -1.03 6.74 29.02
CA PHE A 176 -1.24 6.23 27.66
C PHE A 176 0.06 5.95 26.92
N ASN A 177 1.11 6.73 27.18
CA ASN A 177 2.42 6.53 26.53
C ASN A 177 3.17 5.27 27.04
N GLN A 178 2.78 4.71 28.18
CA GLN A 178 3.33 3.44 28.67
C GLN A 178 2.62 2.22 28.08
N ILE A 179 1.49 2.42 27.40
CA ILE A 179 0.76 1.37 26.70
C ILE A 179 1.20 1.41 25.24
N SER A 180 2.45 1.00 24.98
CA SER A 180 2.87 0.67 23.61
C SER A 180 2.31 -0.71 23.27
N ILE A 181 1.14 -0.74 22.63
CA ILE A 181 0.56 -1.99 22.11
C ILE A 181 1.36 -2.35 20.84
N GLU A 182 2.21 -3.36 20.95
CA GLU A 182 2.86 -4.00 19.82
C GLU A 182 1.80 -4.88 19.14
N TRP A 183 1.25 -4.37 18.04
CA TRP A 183 0.23 -5.09 17.27
C TRP A 183 0.92 -6.15 16.38
N PRO A 184 0.40 -7.39 16.33
CA PRO A 184 0.88 -8.44 15.44
C PRO A 184 0.52 -8.19 13.96
#